data_AF-A0A8J6V9M7-F1
#
_entry.id   AF-A0A8J6V9M7-F1
#
_cell.length_a   1.000
_cell.length_b   1.000
_cell.length_c   1.000
_cell.angle_alpha   90.00
_cell.angle_beta   90.00
_cell.angle_gamma   90.00
#
_symmetry.space_group_name_H-M   'P 1'
#
loop_
_entity.id
_entity.type
_entity.pdbx_description
1 polymer ?
#
loop_
_entity_poly.entity_id
_entity_poly.type
_entity_poly.pdbx_seq_one_letter_code
_entity_poly.pdbx_strand_id
1 'polypeptide(L)' 'MQCPLCGHTRTHKHGKTSKGSQRYLCPACRQTFTDSFDTL' A
#
# COMPACT_ATOMS: atom_id res chain seq x y z
N MET A 1 -6.90 4.19 -1.38
CA MET A 1 -6.57 4.45 0.04
C MET A 1 -5.56 5.59 0.14
N GLN A 2 -5.54 6.32 1.25
CA GLN A 2 -4.48 7.28 1.53
C GLN A 2 -3.17 6.52 1.81
N CYS A 3 -2.04 7.05 1.35
CA CYS A 3 -0.73 6.47 1.64
C CYS A 3 -0.38 6.71 3.11
N PRO A 4 -0.12 5.65 3.91
CA PRO A 4 0.18 5.80 5.33
C PRO A 4 1.56 6.41 5.59
N LEU A 5 2.45 6.42 4.59
CA LEU A 5 3.82 6.89 4.74
C LEU A 5 3.99 8.38 4.45
N CYS A 6 3.15 8.96 3.60
CA CYS A 6 3.29 10.35 3.17
C CYS A 6 1.96 11.13 3.11
N GLY A 7 0.84 10.49 3.46
CA GLY A 7 -0.48 11.12 3.45
C GLY A 7 -1.07 11.38 2.06
N HIS A 8 -0.42 10.97 0.97
CA HIS A 8 -0.94 11.19 -0.37
C HIS A 8 -2.29 10.48 -0.57
N THR A 9 -3.26 11.18 -1.14
CA THR A 9 -4.68 10.76 -1.16
C THR A 9 -4.98 9.60 -2.12
N ARG A 10 -4.08 9.33 -3.08
CA ARG A 10 -4.26 8.30 -4.11
C ARG A 10 -3.12 7.30 -4.13
N THR A 11 -3.49 6.04 -4.30
CA THR A 11 -2.58 4.89 -4.35
C THR A 11 -3.14 3.91 -5.39
N HIS A 12 -2.26 3.11 -5.98
CA HIS A 12 -2.61 2.17 -7.05
C HIS A 12 -2.35 0.74 -6.61
N LYS A 13 -3.19 -0.21 -7.03
CA LYS A 13 -2.94 -1.64 -6.80
C LYS A 13 -1.64 -2.06 -7.50
N HIS A 14 -0.77 -2.77 -6.78
CA HIS A 14 0.55 -3.18 -7.24
C HIS A 14 0.80 -4.68 -6.95
N GLY A 15 -0.08 -5.52 -7.49
CA GLY A 15 -0.01 -6.97 -7.30
C GLY A 15 -0.38 -7.43 -5.87
N LYS A 16 -0.13 -8.70 -5.58
CA LYS A 16 -0.40 -9.32 -4.28
C LYS A 16 0.89 -9.86 -3.65
N THR A 17 0.92 -10.01 -2.33
CA THR A 17 1.97 -10.76 -1.63
C THR A 17 1.83 -12.26 -1.93
N SER A 18 2.83 -13.07 -1.57
CA SER A 18 2.75 -14.54 -1.66
C SER A 18 1.59 -15.12 -0.83
N LYS A 19 1.19 -14.44 0.26
CA LYS A 19 0.03 -14.77 1.09
C LYS A 19 -1.31 -14.29 0.51
N GLY A 20 -1.30 -13.60 -0.63
CA GLY A 20 -2.49 -13.12 -1.32
C GLY A 20 -2.97 -11.72 -0.93
N SER A 21 -2.33 -11.04 0.05
CA SER A 21 -2.69 -9.69 0.46
C SER A 21 -2.40 -8.67 -0.65
N GLN A 22 -3.32 -7.75 -0.89
CA GLN A 22 -3.15 -6.69 -1.90
C GLN A 22 -2.04 -5.72 -1.50
N ARG A 23 -1.09 -5.50 -2.41
CA ARG A 23 -0.10 -4.42 -2.31
C ARG A 23 -0.61 -3.17 -3.01
N TYR A 24 -0.22 -2.01 -2.51
CA TYR A 24 -0.52 -0.71 -3.07
C TYR A 24 0.77 0.09 -3.22
N LEU A 25 0.90 0.80 -4.34
CA LEU A 25 1.99 1.71 -4.64
C LEU A 25 1.49 3.15 -4.51
N CYS A 26 2.25 3.98 -3.81
CA CYS A 26 2.05 5.42 -3.78
C CYS A 26 2.85 6.10 -4.91
N PRO A 27 2.23 6.87 -5.82
CA PRO A 27 2.95 7.58 -6.88
C PRO A 27 3.79 8.75 -6.35
N ALA A 28 3.43 9.33 -5.21
CA ALA A 28 4.13 10.49 -4.66
C ALA A 28 5.48 10.11 -4.00
N CYS A 29 5.48 9.13 -3.09
CA CYS A 29 6.68 8.68 -2.40
C CYS A 29 7.33 7.43 -3.00
N ARG A 30 6.70 6.83 -4.03
CA ARG A 30 7.14 5.59 -4.70
C ARG A 30 7.32 4.39 -3.78
N GLN A 31 6.62 4.39 -2.63
CA GLN A 31 6.65 3.30 -1.67
C GLN A 31 5.48 2.33 -1.86
N THR A 32 5.75 1.06 -1.55
CA THR A 32 4.77 -0.02 -1.64
C THR A 32 4.40 -0.50 -0.24
N PHE A 33 3.12 -0.73 0.01
CA PHE A 33 2.60 -1.18 1.31
C PHE A 33 1.36 -2.05 1.12
N THR A 34 0.93 -2.77 2.14
CA THR A 34 -0.27 -3.63 2.10
C THR A 34 -1.42 -3.00 2.88
N ASP A 35 -2.66 -3.36 2.53
CA ASP A 35 -3.86 -2.95 3.32
C ASP A 35 -3.86 -3.56 4.73
N SER A 36 -3.14 -4.67 4.90
CA SER A 36 -3.02 -5.38 6.16
C SER A 36 -2.23 -4.52 7.15
N PHE A 37 -2.96 -3.74 7.97
CA PHE A 37 -2.55 -3.47 9.33
C PHE A 37 -2.50 -4.82 10.07
N ASP A 38 -1.45 -5.61 9.84
CA ASP A 38 -1.10 -6.68 10.77
C ASP A 38 -0.66 -5.99 12.07
N THR A 39 -1.64 -5.56 12.86
CA THR A 39 -1.46 -5.31 14.28
C THR A 39 -1.30 -6.66 14.94
N LEU A 40 -0.05 -7.05 15.18
CA LEU A 40 0.34 -8.02 16.20
C LEU A 40 1.43 -7.39 17.06
#